data_AF-A0A653TJ84-F1
#
_entry.id   AF-A0A653TJ84-F1
#
_cell.length_a   1.000
_cell.length_b   1.000
_cell.length_c   1.000
_cell.angle_alpha   90.00
_cell.angle_beta   90.00
_cell.angle_gamma   90.00
#
_symmetry.space_group_name_H-M   'P 1'
#
loop_
_entity.id
_entity.type
_entity.pdbx_description
1 polymer ?
#
loop_
_entity_poly.entity_id
_entity_poly.type
_entity_poly.pdbx_seq_one_letter_code
_entity_poly.pdbx_strand_id
1 'polypeptide(L)'
;MYDPNSGVFTQYVHLVENGSLVKIGDKVYRGQKIALSGNTGQSTGEHLHFSCLVPVNSEDGLKSIPIEFVGGIKAINLKKGDLLKK
;
A
#
# COMPACT_ATOMS: atom_id res chain seq x y z
N MET A 1 4.78 -1.72 -5.26
CA MET A 1 4.80 -2.93 -6.09
C MET A 1 3.91 -2.72 -7.28
N TYR A 2 4.25 -3.28 -8.43
CA TYR A 2 3.46 -3.18 -9.65
C TYR A 2 2.84 -4.54 -9.95
N ASP A 3 1.53 -4.58 -10.17
CA ASP A 3 0.85 -5.77 -10.69
C ASP A 3 0.62 -5.62 -12.20
N PRO A 4 1.29 -6.43 -13.05
CA PRO A 4 1.17 -6.32 -14.50
C PRO A 4 -0.21 -6.73 -15.03
N ASN A 5 -1.01 -7.50 -14.28
CA ASN A 5 -2.33 -7.94 -14.74
C ASN A 5 -3.39 -6.84 -14.58
N SER A 6 -3.34 -6.12 -13.47
CA SER A 6 -4.28 -5.03 -13.17
C SER A 6 -3.76 -3.64 -13.56
N GLY A 7 -2.45 -3.49 -13.77
CA GLY A 7 -1.80 -2.19 -14.00
C GLY A 7 -1.71 -1.33 -12.74
N VAL A 8 -1.98 -1.89 -11.56
CA VAL A 8 -2.02 -1.16 -10.29
C VAL A 8 -0.64 -1.12 -9.63
N PHE A 9 -0.29 0.05 -9.11
CA PHE A 9 0.83 0.25 -8.21
C PHE A 9 0.36 0.29 -6.76
N THR A 10 0.89 -0.58 -5.91
CA THR A 10 0.68 -0.51 -4.45
C THR A 10 1.87 0.13 -3.76
N GLN A 11 1.63 1.00 -2.79
CA GLN A 11 2.67 1.62 -1.97
C GLN A 11 2.51 1.22 -0.50
N TYR A 12 3.65 0.98 0.15
CA TYR A 12 3.77 0.63 1.57
C TYR A 12 4.76 1.61 2.19
N VAL A 13 4.26 2.54 3.01
CA VAL A 13 5.01 3.72 3.47
C VAL A 13 5.05 3.76 4.99
N HIS A 14 5.96 4.58 5.54
CA HIS A 14 6.31 4.64 6.96
C HIS A 14 6.91 3.33 7.47
N LEU A 15 7.80 2.72 6.69
CA LEU A 15 8.50 1.50 7.08
C LEU A 15 9.58 1.80 8.12
N VAL A 16 10.15 0.77 8.74
CA VAL A 16 11.42 0.91 9.49
C VAL A 16 12.52 1.34 8.51
N GLU A 17 13.48 2.15 8.95
CA GLU A 17 14.66 2.47 8.16
C GLU A 17 15.39 1.17 7.77
N ASN A 18 15.71 1.00 6.48
CA ASN A 18 16.22 -0.26 5.93
C ASN A 18 15.31 -1.49 6.19
N GLY A 19 14.02 -1.26 6.45
CA GLY A 19 13.05 -2.30 6.76
C GLY A 19 12.46 -3.03 5.55
N SER A 20 12.93 -2.78 4.34
CA SER A 20 12.52 -3.53 3.14
C SER A 20 13.17 -4.91 3.13
N LEU A 21 12.36 -5.95 2.93
CA LEU A 21 12.80 -7.34 2.82
C LEU A 21 12.90 -7.82 1.36
N VAL A 22 12.58 -6.94 0.41
CA VAL A 22 12.61 -7.18 -1.03
C VAL A 22 13.43 -6.11 -1.73
N LYS A 23 13.85 -6.42 -2.96
CA LYS A 23 14.63 -5.55 -3.82
C LYS A 23 13.91 -5.30 -5.15
N ILE A 24 14.33 -4.26 -5.85
CA ILE A 24 13.84 -3.96 -7.20
C ILE A 24 14.13 -5.17 -8.10
N GLY A 25 13.10 -5.63 -8.81
CA GLY A 25 13.17 -6.81 -9.68
C GLY A 25 12.66 -8.11 -9.05
N ASP A 26 12.47 -8.15 -7.72
CA ASP A 26 11.93 -9.34 -7.05
C ASP A 26 10.46 -9.57 -7.44
N LYS A 27 10.14 -10.84 -7.71
CA LYS A 27 8.75 -11.30 -7.79
C LYS A 27 8.24 -11.56 -6.36
N VAL A 28 7.07 -11.03 -6.06
CA VAL A 28 6.44 -11.15 -4.73
C VAL A 28 5.14 -11.93 -4.84
N TYR A 29 4.91 -12.83 -3.88
CA TYR A 29 3.71 -13.66 -3.84
C TYR A 29 2.82 -13.30 -2.64
N ARG A 30 1.53 -13.58 -2.75
CA ARG A 30 0.57 -13.34 -1.65
C ARG A 30 1.03 -14.07 -0.38
N GLY A 31 1.07 -13.34 0.74
CA GLY A 31 1.49 -13.86 2.05
C GLY A 31 2.99 -13.75 2.33
N GLN A 32 3.81 -13.37 1.34
CA GLN A 32 5.21 -13.07 1.55
C GLN A 32 5.37 -11.82 2.42
N LYS A 33 6.29 -11.88 3.38
CA LYS A 33 6.72 -10.69 4.14
C LYS A 33 7.61 -9.82 3.24
N ILE A 34 7.27 -8.54 3.13
CA ILE A 34 7.92 -7.63 2.17
C ILE A 34 8.64 -6.48 2.86
N ALA A 35 8.21 -6.11 4.06
CA ALA A 35 8.80 -5.04 4.86
C ALA A 35 8.34 -5.10 6.32
N LEU A 36 8.95 -4.27 7.17
CA LEU A 36 8.53 -3.98 8.54
C LEU A 36 7.90 -2.59 8.61
N SER A 37 6.71 -2.47 9.21
CA SER A 37 6.07 -1.17 9.49
C SER A 37 6.85 -0.40 10.57
N GLY A 38 6.89 0.92 10.48
CA GLY A 38 7.63 1.77 11.40
C GLY A 38 7.09 3.20 11.43
N ASN A 39 8.00 4.18 11.50
CA ASN A 39 7.66 5.59 11.67
C ASN A 39 8.65 6.52 10.94
N THR A 40 8.99 6.20 9.69
CA THR A 40 9.86 7.04 8.85
C THR A 40 9.07 8.02 7.97
N GLY A 41 9.72 9.13 7.59
CA GLY A 41 9.12 10.15 6.72
C GLY A 41 8.08 11.01 7.43
N GLN A 42 7.03 11.41 6.71
CA GLN A 42 5.95 12.25 7.23
C GLN A 42 4.94 11.44 8.06
N SER A 43 5.30 11.10 9.29
CA SER A 43 4.46 10.34 10.21
C SER A 43 4.57 10.87 11.64
N THR A 44 3.49 10.77 12.41
CA THR A 44 3.41 11.18 13.82
C THR A 44 3.43 10.02 14.81
N GLY A 45 3.39 8.77 14.32
CA GLY A 45 3.41 7.56 15.14
C GLY A 45 3.47 6.29 14.30
N GLU A 46 3.73 5.15 14.92
CA GLU A 46 3.90 3.88 14.20
C GLU A 46 2.61 3.42 13.54
N HIS A 47 2.62 3.32 12.21
CA HIS A 47 1.54 2.76 11.42
C HIS A 47 2.03 2.42 10.01
N LEU A 48 1.19 1.72 9.25
CA LEU A 48 1.40 1.50 7.83
C LEU A 48 0.51 2.47 7.03
N HIS A 49 1.11 3.26 6.14
CA HIS A 49 0.37 3.91 5.08
C HIS A 49 0.35 3.01 3.84
N PHE A 50 -0.84 2.67 3.38
CA PHE A 50 -1.06 1.81 2.21
C PHE A 50 -1.91 2.52 1.17
N SER A 51 -1.45 2.51 -0.08
CA SER A 51 -2.13 3.16 -1.21
C SER A 51 -2.12 2.29 -2.45
N CYS A 52 -3.20 2.33 -3.24
CA CYS A 52 -3.30 1.72 -4.56
C CYS A 52 -3.49 2.81 -5.61
N LEU A 53 -2.65 2.79 -6.64
CA LEU A 53 -2.50 3.88 -7.59
C LEU A 53 -2.48 3.35 -9.03
N VAL A 54 -2.92 4.16 -9.98
CA VAL A 54 -2.77 3.90 -11.42
C VAL A 54 -2.06 5.07 -12.10
N PRO A 55 -1.30 4.82 -13.18
CA PRO A 55 -0.72 5.90 -13.98
C PRO A 55 -1.82 6.72 -14.64
N VAL A 56 -1.64 8.03 -14.66
CA VAL A 56 -2.49 8.96 -15.40
C VAL A 56 -1.63 9.75 -16.38
N ASN A 57 -2.16 10.01 -17.57
CA ASN A 57 -1.50 10.83 -18.59
C ASN A 57 -1.66 12.33 -18.24
N SER A 58 -1.16 12.74 -17.08
CA SER A 58 -1.05 14.12 -16.62
C SER A 58 0.28 14.32 -15.90
N GLU A 59 0.66 15.58 -15.65
CA GLU A 59 1.86 15.93 -14.86
C GLU A 59 1.82 15.33 -13.44
N ASP A 60 0.65 14.92 -12.97
CA ASP A 60 0.43 14.33 -11.63
C ASP A 60 0.99 12.91 -11.48
N GLY A 61 1.29 12.21 -12.59
CA GLY A 61 1.93 10.89 -12.62
C GLY A 61 1.04 9.73 -12.15
N LEU A 62 0.65 9.70 -10.88
CA LEU A 62 -0.11 8.61 -10.25
C LEU A 62 -1.38 9.12 -9.56
N LYS A 63 -2.51 8.42 -9.77
CA LYS A 63 -3.78 8.72 -9.12
C LYS A 63 -4.24 7.56 -8.24
N SER A 64 -4.70 7.87 -7.03
CA SER A 64 -5.28 6.89 -6.12
C SER A 64 -6.63 6.38 -6.61
N ILE A 65 -6.85 5.08 -6.45
CA ILE A 65 -8.06 4.39 -6.90
C ILE A 65 -8.81 3.76 -5.71
N PRO A 66 -10.14 3.69 -5.78
CA PRO A 66 -10.91 2.92 -4.80
C PRO A 66 -10.58 1.43 -4.93
N ILE A 67 -10.50 0.74 -3.80
CA ILE A 67 -10.25 -0.69 -3.74
C ILE A 67 -11.25 -1.41 -2.84
N GLU A 68 -11.43 -2.70 -3.12
CA GLU A 68 -12.13 -3.63 -2.25
C GLU A 68 -11.10 -4.60 -1.66
N PHE A 69 -11.06 -4.67 -0.34
CA PHE A 69 -10.19 -5.58 0.38
C PHE A 69 -10.77 -6.99 0.38
N VAL A 70 -9.89 -7.98 0.58
CA VAL A 70 -10.30 -9.37 0.82
C VAL A 70 -11.30 -9.40 1.98
N GLY A 71 -12.45 -10.04 1.76
CA GLY A 71 -13.57 -10.04 2.70
C GLY A 71 -14.72 -9.08 2.34
N GLY A 72 -14.65 -8.40 1.19
CA GLY A 72 -15.74 -7.57 0.68
C GLY A 72 -15.78 -6.15 1.26
N ILE A 73 -14.73 -5.75 1.97
CA ILE A 73 -14.65 -4.43 2.62
C ILE A 73 -14.24 -3.40 1.57
N LYS A 74 -15.14 -2.47 1.26
CA LYS A 74 -14.87 -1.37 0.33
C LYS A 74 -14.15 -0.23 1.05
N ALA A 75 -12.95 0.14 0.59
CA ALA A 75 -12.14 1.19 1.22
C ALA A 75 -12.86 2.54 1.32
N ILE A 76 -13.70 2.86 0.33
CA ILE A 76 -14.50 4.09 0.29
C ILE A 76 -15.51 4.22 1.43
N ASN A 77 -15.86 3.10 2.08
CA ASN A 77 -16.82 3.08 3.18
C ASN A 77 -16.13 3.18 4.54
N LEU A 78 -14.80 3.10 4.59
CA LEU A 78 -14.04 3.16 5.83
C LEU A 78 -13.93 4.61 6.32
N LYS A 79 -14.05 4.77 7.63
CA LYS A 79 -13.91 6.03 8.34
C LYS A 79 -12.79 5.93 9.37
N LYS A 80 -12.23 7.09 9.71
CA LYS A 80 -11.24 7.18 10.79
C LYS A 80 -11.81 6.59 12.09
N GLY A 81 -11.11 5.62 12.66
CA GLY A 81 -11.52 4.94 13.90
C GLY A 81 -12.26 3.62 13.68
N ASP A 82 -12.58 3.24 12.45
CA ASP A 82 -13.18 1.94 12.17
C ASP A 82 -12.22 0.81 12.59
N LEU A 83 -12.74 -0.10 13.44
CA LEU A 83 -12.03 -1.30 13.88
C LEU A 83 -12.55 -2.50 13.09
N LEU A 84 -11.76 -2.93 12.10
CA LEU A 84 -12.06 -4.12 11.30
C LEU A 84 -11.58 -5.36 12.05
N LYS A 85 -12.52 -6.26 12.40
CA LYS A 85 -12.21 -7.58 12.94
C LYS A 85 -12.00 -8.56 11.78
N LYS A 86 -10.93 -9.34 11.87
CA LYS A 86 -10.61 -10.40 10.91
C LYS A 86 -11.42 -11.66 11.17
#